data_AF-A0A7R9AB17-F1
#
_entry.id   AF-A0A7R9AB17-F1
#
_cell.length_a   1.000
_cell.length_b   1.000
_cell.length_c   1.000
_cell.angle_alpha   90.00
_cell.angle_beta   90.00
_cell.angle_gamma   90.00
#
_symmetry.space_group_name_H-M   'P 1'
#
loop_
_entity.id
_entity.type
_entity.pdbx_description
1 polymer ?
#
loop_
_entity_poly.entity_id
_entity_poly.type
_entity_poly.pdbx_seq_one_letter_code
_entity_poly.pdbx_strand_id
1 'polypeptide(L)'
;MQRTFQSNMRFEGMAGAPRRTVPPPNLPEGPSHKLATNYYYSRDGRRESSPPVLLGGSIVKRIEAGKSAEKKDKALMKKGKKVPTPRSLYHP
;
A
#
# COMPACT_ATOMS: atom_id res chain seq x y z
N MET A 1 -8.19 -23.31 49.85
CA MET A 1 -7.06 -22.44 49.46
C MET A 1 -7.65 -21.21 48.76
N GLN A 2 -7.74 -20.08 49.45
CA GLN A 2 -8.33 -18.86 48.87
C GLN A 2 -7.28 -18.13 48.01
N ARG A 3 -7.67 -17.66 46.83
CA ARG A 3 -6.80 -16.86 45.96
C ARG A 3 -6.63 -15.48 46.59
N THR A 4 -5.39 -14.99 46.65
CA THR A 4 -5.08 -13.63 47.08
C THR A 4 -5.68 -12.61 46.12
N PHE A 5 -6.38 -11.61 46.65
CA PHE A 5 -6.98 -10.54 45.85
C PHE A 5 -5.90 -9.63 45.27
N GLN A 6 -5.82 -9.58 43.95
CA GLN A 6 -4.96 -8.63 43.24
C GLN A 6 -5.83 -7.49 42.71
N SER A 7 -5.59 -6.27 43.18
CA SER A 7 -6.33 -5.09 42.75
C SER A 7 -6.01 -4.72 41.29
N ASN A 8 -7.04 -4.39 40.49
CA ASN A 8 -6.89 -3.90 39.12
C ASN A 8 -6.33 -2.46 39.04
N MET A 9 -6.35 -1.72 40.15
CA MET A 9 -5.86 -0.34 40.22
C MET A 9 -4.33 -0.32 40.17
N ARG A 10 -3.77 0.63 39.41
CA ARG A 10 -2.32 0.86 39.35
C ARG A 10 -1.93 1.90 40.39
N PHE A 11 -1.11 1.50 41.36
CA PHE A 11 -0.59 2.38 42.40
C PHE A 11 0.84 2.83 42.06
N GLU A 12 1.26 3.95 42.66
CA GLU A 12 2.62 4.47 42.50
C GLU A 12 3.66 3.44 42.98
N GLY A 13 4.73 3.22 42.23
CA GLY A 13 5.78 2.25 42.55
C GLY A 13 5.49 0.79 42.16
N MET A 14 4.29 0.47 41.66
CA MET A 14 4.01 -0.84 41.09
C MET A 14 4.60 -0.98 39.68
N ALA A 15 5.09 -2.18 39.35
CA ALA A 15 5.56 -2.51 38.00
C ALA A 15 4.40 -2.32 37.00
N GLY A 16 4.46 -1.27 36.18
CA GLY A 16 3.39 -0.89 35.24
C GLY A 16 2.81 0.52 35.46
N ALA A 17 3.23 1.23 36.50
CA ALA A 17 2.94 2.66 36.69
C ALA A 17 4.22 3.50 36.47
N PRO A 18 4.61 3.80 35.22
CA PRO A 18 5.77 4.64 34.94
C PRO A 18 5.55 6.06 35.50
N ARG A 19 6.65 6.74 35.84
CA ARG A 19 6.60 8.15 36.25
C ARG A 19 6.00 8.99 35.13
N ARG A 20 5.18 9.98 35.50
CA ARG A 20 4.59 10.93 34.54
C ARG A 20 5.64 11.78 33.85
N THR A 21 6.70 12.12 34.57
CA THR A 21 7.87 12.83 34.03
C THR A 21 8.89 11.82 33.55
N VAL A 22 9.14 11.80 32.24
CA VAL A 22 10.18 11.00 31.59
C VAL A 22 11.34 11.91 31.20
N PRO A 23 12.60 11.43 31.25
CA PRO A 23 13.73 12.19 30.73
C PRO A 23 13.59 12.37 29.21
N PRO A 24 14.25 13.38 28.62
CA PRO A 24 14.27 13.56 27.17
C PRO A 24 14.81 12.29 26.46
N PRO A 25 14.11 11.76 25.43
CA PRO A 25 14.56 10.58 24.71
C PRO A 25 15.68 10.93 23.72
N ASN A 26 16.63 10.02 23.54
CA ASN A 26 17.60 10.05 22.45
C ASN A 26 17.16 9.03 21.37
N LEU A 27 16.45 9.49 20.36
CA LEU A 27 15.89 8.63 19.31
C LEU A 27 16.94 8.31 18.24
N PRO A 28 16.92 7.09 17.67
CA PRO A 28 17.82 6.76 16.57
C PRO A 28 17.45 7.56 15.32
N GLU A 29 18.47 7.85 14.52
CA GLU A 29 18.32 8.59 13.27
C GLU A 29 17.65 7.76 12.16
N GLY A 30 17.03 8.47 11.20
CA GLY A 30 16.43 7.86 10.03
C GLY A 30 17.46 7.36 9.00
N PRO A 31 17.05 6.49 8.06
CA PRO A 31 17.95 5.87 7.09
C PRO A 31 18.60 6.84 6.09
N SER A 32 18.04 8.04 5.95
CA SER A 32 18.58 9.12 5.11
C SER A 32 19.49 10.09 5.87
N HIS A 33 19.87 9.80 7.12
CA HIS A 33 20.85 10.62 7.86
C HIS A 33 22.29 10.20 7.48
N LYS A 34 22.66 10.42 6.21
CA LYS A 34 23.95 10.02 5.63
C LYS A 34 24.69 11.23 5.08
N LEU A 35 26.00 11.31 5.33
CA LEU A 35 26.85 12.42 4.90
C LEU A 35 27.24 12.37 3.41
N ALA A 36 27.26 11.17 2.81
CA ALA A 36 27.59 10.96 1.41
C ALA A 36 26.61 9.97 0.77
N THR A 37 26.59 9.92 -0.57
CA THR A 37 25.75 8.97 -1.35
C THR A 37 24.25 9.05 -0.98
N ASN A 38 23.75 10.26 -0.77
CA ASN A 38 22.41 10.50 -0.23
C ASN A 38 21.68 11.62 -0.98
N TYR A 39 21.84 11.62 -2.31
CA TYR A 39 21.18 12.59 -3.15
C TYR A 39 19.66 12.39 -3.10
N TYR A 40 18.93 13.49 -3.00
CA TYR A 40 17.46 13.44 -2.92
C TYR A 40 16.83 12.73 -4.12
N TYR A 41 17.39 12.92 -5.31
CA TYR A 41 16.83 12.38 -6.56
C TYR A 41 16.77 10.85 -6.57
N SER A 42 17.71 10.15 -5.91
CA SER A 42 17.78 8.68 -5.94
C SER A 42 16.84 8.00 -4.94
N ARG A 43 16.12 8.77 -4.12
CA ARG A 43 15.18 8.26 -3.10
C ARG A 43 13.79 8.89 -3.20
N ASP A 44 13.56 9.72 -4.21
CA ASP A 44 12.31 10.47 -4.36
C ASP A 44 11.23 9.64 -5.04
N GLY A 45 10.63 8.71 -4.30
CA GLY A 45 9.51 7.88 -4.80
C GLY A 45 8.30 8.69 -5.28
N ARG A 46 8.18 9.96 -4.87
CA ARG A 46 7.11 10.85 -5.39
C ARG A 46 7.24 11.10 -6.88
N ARG A 47 8.45 11.03 -7.44
CA ARG A 47 8.73 11.20 -8.89
C ARG A 47 8.72 9.89 -9.67
N GLU A 48 8.71 8.75 -8.99
CA GLU A 48 8.64 7.42 -9.60
C GLU A 48 7.20 7.03 -9.98
N SER A 49 6.21 7.75 -9.47
CA SER A 49 4.80 7.52 -9.79
C SER A 49 4.50 7.87 -11.25
N SER A 50 4.36 6.84 -12.09
CA SER A 50 3.90 7.00 -13.48
C SER A 50 2.37 7.03 -13.57
N PRO A 51 1.79 7.62 -14.64
CA PRO A 51 0.39 7.41 -14.97
C PRO A 51 0.04 5.91 -15.08
N PRO A 52 -1.22 5.53 -14.82
CA PRO A 52 -1.65 4.13 -14.90
C PRO A 52 -1.55 3.61 -16.34
N VAL A 53 -1.22 2.32 -16.47
CA VAL A 53 -1.19 1.65 -17.77
C VAL A 53 -2.63 1.38 -18.23
N LEU A 54 -3.00 1.92 -19.39
CA LEU A 54 -4.31 1.69 -20.00
C LEU A 54 -4.31 0.33 -20.71
N LEU A 55 -4.90 -0.70 -20.09
CA LEU A 55 -5.03 -2.04 -20.68
C LEU A 55 -6.18 -2.13 -21.70
N GLY A 56 -7.16 -1.24 -21.61
CA GLY A 56 -8.23 -1.06 -22.57
C GLY A 56 -8.63 0.41 -22.61
N GLY A 57 -8.36 1.09 -23.73
CA GLY A 57 -9.03 2.34 -24.06
C GLY A 57 -10.51 2.09 -24.35
N SER A 58 -11.31 3.14 -24.56
CA SER A 58 -12.73 2.98 -24.89
C SER A 58 -12.91 1.93 -25.99
N ILE A 59 -13.52 0.78 -25.64
CA ILE A 59 -13.94 -0.25 -26.60
C ILE A 59 -14.91 0.34 -27.64
N VAL A 60 -15.51 1.49 -27.29
CA VAL A 60 -16.29 2.32 -28.19
C VAL A 60 -15.34 3.05 -29.13
N LYS A 61 -15.44 2.76 -30.44
CA LYS A 61 -14.93 3.63 -31.50
C LYS A 61 -15.39 5.05 -31.20
N ARG A 62 -14.48 5.91 -30.73
CA ARG A 62 -14.79 7.31 -30.52
C ARG A 62 -14.95 7.92 -31.90
N ILE A 63 -16.15 8.40 -32.21
CA ILE A 63 -16.38 9.18 -33.42
C ILE A 63 -15.53 10.44 -33.26
N GLU A 64 -14.64 10.71 -34.22
CA GLU A 64 -14.07 12.06 -34.34
C GLU A 64 -15.22 13.05 -34.44
N ALA A 65 -15.12 14.20 -33.77
CA ALA A 65 -16.16 15.21 -33.82
C ALA A 65 -16.43 15.60 -35.29
N GLY A 66 -17.51 15.04 -35.87
CA GLY A 66 -18.00 15.38 -37.20
C GLY A 66 -18.06 14.29 -38.30
N LYS A 67 -17.78 12.99 -38.08
CA LYS A 67 -17.92 11.98 -39.17
C LYS A 67 -18.48 10.61 -38.76
N SER A 68 -19.57 10.18 -39.39
CA SER A 68 -20.16 8.84 -39.25
C SER A 68 -19.41 7.81 -40.09
N ALA A 69 -19.02 6.66 -39.50
CA ALA A 69 -18.46 5.54 -40.24
C ALA A 69 -18.90 4.17 -39.70
N GLU A 70 -19.16 3.28 -40.63
CA GLU A 70 -19.93 2.04 -40.54
C GLU A 70 -19.20 0.88 -39.84
N LYS A 71 -20.00 -0.04 -39.28
CA LYS A 71 -19.57 -1.20 -38.49
C LYS A 71 -19.00 -2.33 -39.35
N LYS A 72 -17.81 -2.84 -38.98
CA LYS A 72 -17.48 -4.27 -39.02
C LYS A 72 -16.50 -4.60 -37.89
N ASP A 73 -16.96 -5.31 -36.86
CA ASP A 73 -16.08 -5.90 -35.85
C ASP A 73 -16.24 -7.42 -35.89
N LYS A 74 -15.18 -8.12 -36.32
CA LYS A 74 -15.07 -9.58 -36.23
C LYS A 74 -14.72 -9.96 -34.79
N ALA A 75 -15.54 -10.80 -34.19
CA ALA A 75 -15.28 -11.42 -32.90
C ALA A 75 -14.08 -12.39 -32.99
N LEU A 76 -13.04 -12.14 -32.18
CA LEU A 76 -11.99 -13.13 -31.89
C LEU A 76 -12.41 -13.99 -30.69
N MET A 77 -13.23 -15.00 -30.97
CA MET A 77 -13.48 -16.10 -30.04
C MET A 77 -12.33 -17.11 -30.15
N LYS A 78 -11.41 -17.12 -29.18
CA LYS A 78 -10.42 -18.22 -29.02
C LYS A 78 -10.84 -19.09 -27.82
N LYS A 79 -11.48 -20.23 -28.11
CA LYS A 79 -11.79 -21.31 -27.15
C LYS A 79 -10.49 -21.80 -26.49
N GLY A 80 -10.48 -21.91 -25.15
CA GLY A 80 -9.50 -22.72 -24.41
C GLY A 80 -8.53 -22.04 -23.45
N LYS A 81 -8.66 -20.75 -23.11
CA LYS A 81 -7.82 -20.12 -22.07
C LYS A 81 -8.49 -20.21 -20.70
N LYS A 82 -7.78 -20.76 -19.69
CA LYS A 82 -8.19 -20.72 -18.29
C LYS A 82 -8.47 -19.27 -17.89
N VAL A 83 -9.55 -19.02 -17.17
CA VAL A 83 -9.91 -17.67 -16.72
C VAL A 83 -8.82 -17.16 -15.77
N PRO A 84 -8.20 -15.99 -16.02
CA PRO A 84 -7.17 -15.47 -15.14
C PRO A 84 -7.77 -15.09 -13.77
N THR A 85 -7.15 -15.53 -12.68
CA THR A 85 -7.47 -15.06 -11.32
C THR A 85 -6.55 -13.89 -10.94
N PRO A 86 -7.00 -12.88 -10.16
CA PRO A 86 -6.17 -11.72 -9.80
C PRO A 86 -4.91 -12.07 -9.01
N ARG A 87 -4.95 -13.18 -8.27
CA ARG A 87 -3.86 -13.73 -7.46
C ARG A 87 -3.95 -15.26 -7.48
N SER A 88 -2.89 -15.94 -7.03
CA SER A 88 -2.91 -17.39 -6.77
C SER A 88 -3.94 -17.74 -5.70
N LEU A 89 -4.53 -18.94 -5.79
CA LEU A 89 -5.37 -19.49 -4.72
C LEU A 89 -4.53 -19.65 -3.45
N TYR A 90 -5.06 -19.17 -2.34
CA TYR A 90 -4.44 -19.38 -1.03
C TYR A 90 -4.63 -20.83 -0.60
N HIS A 91 -3.54 -21.52 -0.30
CA HIS A 91 -3.56 -22.82 0.35
C HIS A 91 -3.16 -22.62 1.82
N PRO A 92 -4.02 -23.01 2.79
CA PRO A 92 -3.72 -22.91 4.21
C PRO A 92 -2.61 -23.88 4.64
#